data_AF-A0A7Y2B6X7-F1
#
_entry.id   AF-A0A7Y2B6X7-F1
#
_cell.length_a   1.000
_cell.length_b   1.000
_cell.length_c   1.000
_cell.angle_alpha   90.00
_cell.angle_beta   90.00
_cell.angle_gamma   90.00
#
_symmetry.space_group_name_H-M   'P 1'
#
loop_
_entity.id
_entity.type
_entity.pdbx_description
1 polymer ?
#
loop_
_entity_poly.entity_id
_entity_poly.type
_entity_poly.pdbx_seq_one_letter_code
_entity_poly.pdbx_strand_id
1 'polypeptide(L)'
;MNQRLTQGMNAVSLLLIVLAGVLTFGGPAEARITEEQLQTQNTPEMANGIVDFLNTYHNVGKLILHVSNRGIFGTSGNGQLANSPSAQWPPGATQDYLFAAGLWVGGVTDDNDTLVSAAVYQSEMWPDFFNPLETMYNTWEGRPGGLRNTDDDGDGQIDEDEIDGVNNDPWNDTRIDEDHGAISQQMFRCTYYDTTNF
;
A
#
# COMPACT_ATOMS: atom_id res chain seq x y z
N MET A 1 -36.59 26.61 60.75
CA MET A 1 -35.53 27.56 60.36
C MET A 1 -34.27 26.75 60.05
N ASN A 2 -33.92 26.71 58.76
CA ASN A 2 -32.65 26.31 58.14
C ASN A 2 -32.15 24.85 58.26
N GLN A 3 -32.61 23.99 57.35
CA GLN A 3 -31.79 22.93 56.74
C GLN A 3 -31.54 23.28 55.27
N ARG A 4 -30.38 23.88 54.97
CA ARG A 4 -29.79 23.90 53.63
C ARG A 4 -28.28 24.03 53.83
N LEU A 5 -27.53 23.04 53.33
CA LEU A 5 -26.15 23.12 52.79
C LEU A 5 -25.49 21.72 52.86
N THR A 6 -25.86 20.81 51.94
CA THR A 6 -25.05 19.62 51.60
C THR A 6 -25.54 18.99 50.28
N GLN A 7 -25.61 19.78 49.21
CA GLN A 7 -25.80 19.25 47.84
C GLN A 7 -24.87 19.99 46.87
N GLY A 8 -23.56 19.75 47.00
CA GLY A 8 -22.57 20.45 46.15
C GLY A 8 -21.27 19.70 45.90
N MET A 9 -21.21 18.38 46.10
CA MET A 9 -19.93 17.63 45.94
C MET A 9 -20.02 16.33 45.12
N ASN A 10 -21.14 16.03 44.45
CA ASN A 10 -21.29 14.74 43.76
C ASN A 10 -21.29 14.80 42.23
N ALA A 11 -21.43 15.97 41.60
CA ALA A 11 -21.48 16.07 40.14
C ALA A 11 -20.11 16.30 39.48
N VAL A 12 -19.21 17.05 40.15
CA VAL A 12 -17.90 17.42 39.59
C VAL A 12 -16.91 16.26 39.66
N SER A 13 -16.97 15.43 40.71
CA SER A 13 -16.09 14.26 40.87
C SER A 13 -16.42 13.11 39.92
N LEU A 14 -17.68 12.98 39.49
CA LEU A 14 -18.07 11.96 38.50
C LEU A 14 -17.57 12.32 37.09
N LEU A 15 -17.58 13.61 36.74
CA LEU A 15 -17.17 14.09 35.42
C LEU A 15 -15.65 13.92 35.19
N LEU A 16 -14.84 14.09 36.24
CA LEU A 16 -13.38 13.91 36.17
C LEU A 16 -12.97 12.43 36.04
N ILE A 17 -13.74 11.49 36.60
CA ILE A 17 -13.47 10.05 36.45
C ILE A 17 -13.82 9.58 35.03
N VAL A 18 -14.88 10.13 34.42
CA VAL A 18 -15.22 9.83 33.02
C VAL A 18 -14.17 10.41 32.06
N LEU A 19 -13.63 11.60 32.33
CA LEU A 19 -12.59 12.19 31.48
C LEU A 19 -11.22 11.48 31.61
N ALA A 20 -10.88 11.00 32.81
CA ALA A 20 -9.65 10.23 33.04
C ALA A 20 -9.71 8.82 32.44
N GLY A 21 -10.89 8.18 32.43
CA GLY A 21 -11.09 6.86 31.80
C GLY A 21 -11.06 6.88 30.27
N VAL A 22 -11.36 8.02 29.65
CA VAL A 22 -11.29 8.19 28.18
C VAL A 22 -9.84 8.40 27.69
N LEU A 23 -8.93 8.81 28.58
CA LEU A 23 -7.52 9.08 28.22
C LEU A 23 -6.58 7.87 28.34
N THR A 24 -7.03 6.72 28.87
CA THR A 24 -6.15 5.57 29.14
C THR A 24 -6.41 4.33 28.27
N PHE A 25 -7.26 4.42 27.24
CA PHE A 25 -7.45 3.33 26.26
C PHE A 25 -7.07 3.74 24.83
N GLY A 26 -5.98 4.52 24.70
CA GLY A 26 -5.21 4.52 23.47
C GLY A 26 -4.41 3.23 23.39
N GLY A 27 -5.07 2.10 23.08
CA GLY A 27 -4.36 0.91 22.64
C GLY A 27 -3.46 1.26 21.45
N PRO A 28 -2.37 0.50 21.20
CA PRO A 28 -1.59 0.69 19.99
C PRO A 28 -2.55 0.70 18.80
N ALA A 29 -2.41 1.68 17.91
CA ALA A 29 -3.20 1.75 16.71
C ALA A 29 -3.26 0.36 16.05
N GLU A 30 -4.45 -0.24 15.95
CA GLU A 30 -4.73 -1.52 15.30
C GLU A 30 -4.51 -1.45 13.78
N ALA A 31 -3.51 -0.71 13.32
CA ALA A 31 -3.08 -0.69 11.93
C ALA A 31 -2.16 -1.88 11.63
N ARG A 32 -1.55 -2.49 12.66
CA ARG A 32 -0.61 -3.59 12.49
C ARG A 32 -1.33 -4.92 12.20
N ILE A 33 -1.37 -5.31 10.92
CA ILE A 33 -1.73 -6.67 10.48
C ILE A 33 -0.77 -7.70 11.10
N THR A 34 -1.28 -8.88 11.48
CA THR A 34 -0.49 -9.95 12.11
C THR A 34 0.32 -10.75 11.08
N GLU A 35 1.40 -11.41 11.50
CA GLU A 35 2.23 -12.27 10.63
C GLU A 35 1.41 -13.39 9.96
N GLU A 36 0.46 -13.98 10.68
CA GLU A 36 -0.44 -15.01 10.15
C GLU A 36 -1.33 -14.46 9.01
N GLN A 37 -1.82 -13.22 9.15
CA GLN A 37 -2.61 -12.57 8.10
C GLN A 37 -1.75 -12.22 6.87
N LEU A 38 -0.50 -11.82 7.07
CA LEU A 38 0.46 -11.54 5.99
C LEU A 38 0.77 -12.80 5.18
N GLN A 39 1.00 -13.94 5.85
CA GLN A 39 1.24 -15.23 5.19
C GLN A 39 0.02 -15.76 4.42
N THR A 40 -1.21 -15.40 4.81
CA THR A 40 -2.43 -15.82 4.11
C THR A 40 -2.77 -14.99 2.87
N GLN A 41 -2.11 -13.86 2.59
CA GLN A 41 -2.19 -13.18 1.28
C GLN A 41 -1.41 -13.97 0.20
N ASN A 42 -1.65 -15.28 0.15
CA ASN A 42 -1.01 -16.22 -0.75
C ASN A 42 -1.12 -15.76 -2.20
N THR A 43 0.06 -15.64 -2.80
CA THR A 43 0.41 -15.78 -4.23
C THR A 43 -0.81 -15.91 -5.13
N PRO A 44 -1.22 -14.84 -5.86
CA PRO A 44 -2.23 -14.98 -6.87
C PRO A 44 -1.74 -16.03 -7.88
N GLU A 45 -2.56 -17.07 -8.12
CA GLU A 45 -2.48 -17.85 -9.36
C GLU A 45 -2.34 -16.84 -10.49
N MET A 46 -1.32 -17.00 -11.34
CA MET A 46 -1.07 -16.13 -12.49
C MET A 46 -2.27 -16.19 -13.44
N ALA A 47 -3.27 -15.37 -13.13
CA ALA A 47 -4.44 -15.16 -13.92
C ALA A 47 -4.02 -14.27 -15.09
N ASN A 48 -3.92 -14.89 -16.26
CA ASN A 48 -3.89 -14.29 -17.60
C ASN A 48 -3.56 -12.79 -17.63
N GLY A 49 -2.30 -12.47 -18.02
CA GLY A 49 -1.75 -11.13 -18.12
C GLY A 49 -2.72 -10.10 -18.73
N ILE A 50 -3.27 -9.26 -17.85
CA ILE A 50 -4.04 -8.05 -18.16
C ILE A 50 -3.75 -7.10 -17.00
N VAL A 51 -3.42 -5.84 -17.31
CA VAL A 51 -3.48 -4.67 -16.42
C VAL A 51 -4.35 -4.92 -15.20
N ASP A 52 -3.77 -5.20 -14.04
CA ASP A 52 -4.57 -5.52 -12.87
C ASP A 52 -5.04 -4.25 -12.14
N PHE A 53 -5.78 -3.42 -12.89
CA PHE A 53 -6.59 -2.33 -12.38
C PHE A 53 -7.83 -2.85 -11.64
N LEU A 54 -7.99 -4.15 -11.41
CA LEU A 54 -9.22 -4.71 -10.83
C LEU A 54 -8.99 -5.30 -9.44
N ASN A 55 -7.80 -5.84 -9.16
CA ASN A 55 -7.57 -6.66 -7.97
C ASN A 55 -6.45 -6.17 -7.04
N THR A 56 -5.82 -5.02 -7.30
CA THR A 56 -4.75 -4.52 -6.42
C THR A 56 -5.25 -3.43 -5.47
N TYR A 57 -5.19 -3.72 -4.17
CA TYR A 57 -5.63 -2.80 -3.13
C TYR A 57 -4.62 -2.71 -2.01
N HIS A 58 -4.27 -1.49 -1.62
CA HIS A 58 -3.74 -1.25 -0.30
C HIS A 58 -4.86 -1.48 0.72
N ASN A 59 -4.63 -2.34 1.71
CA ASN A 59 -5.64 -2.73 2.70
C ASN A 59 -5.09 -2.84 4.13
N VAL A 60 -3.94 -2.22 4.40
CA VAL A 60 -3.39 -2.12 5.77
C VAL A 60 -4.15 -1.08 6.57
N GLY A 61 -4.56 -1.46 7.79
CA GLY A 61 -5.29 -0.58 8.70
C GLY A 61 -6.73 -0.33 8.26
N LYS A 62 -7.14 0.96 8.22
CA LYS A 62 -8.55 1.36 8.01
C LYS A 62 -8.81 1.99 6.65
N LEU A 63 -7.83 2.06 5.77
CA LEU A 63 -7.99 2.62 4.43
C LEU A 63 -7.90 1.47 3.42
N ILE A 64 -8.94 1.32 2.61
CA ILE A 64 -8.82 0.55 1.36
C ILE A 64 -8.54 1.55 0.25
N LEU A 65 -7.38 1.45 -0.38
CA LEU A 65 -7.01 2.28 -1.53
C LEU A 65 -6.72 1.39 -2.73
N HIS A 66 -7.41 1.65 -3.83
CA HIS A 66 -7.08 1.02 -5.11
C HIS A 66 -5.74 1.55 -5.61
N VAL A 67 -4.83 0.64 -5.96
CA VAL A 67 -3.52 0.95 -6.58
C VAL A 67 -3.38 0.18 -7.89
N SER A 68 -2.71 0.75 -8.88
CA SER A 68 -2.50 0.09 -10.17
C SER A 68 -1.09 0.25 -10.72
N ASN A 69 -0.65 -0.75 -11.49
CA ASN A 69 0.53 -0.70 -12.36
C ASN A 69 0.40 0.30 -13.53
N ARG A 70 -0.58 1.21 -13.53
CA ARG A 70 -0.69 2.36 -14.44
C ARG A 70 -0.40 3.70 -13.77
N GLY A 71 0.05 3.68 -12.52
CA GLY A 71 0.37 4.88 -11.75
C GLY A 71 -0.88 5.66 -11.35
N ILE A 72 -2.01 4.96 -11.25
CA ILE A 72 -3.31 5.51 -10.85
C ILE A 72 -3.67 4.95 -9.48
N PHE A 73 -4.14 5.84 -8.61
CA PHE A 73 -4.72 5.53 -7.31
C PHE A 73 -6.21 5.90 -7.32
N GLY A 74 -7.04 5.02 -6.78
CA GLY A 74 -8.50 5.14 -6.88
C GLY A 74 -9.06 4.62 -8.21
N THR A 75 -10.38 4.67 -8.37
CA THR A 75 -11.08 4.05 -9.52
C THR A 75 -11.18 4.93 -10.74
N SER A 76 -10.95 6.25 -10.62
CA SER A 76 -11.11 7.25 -11.69
C SER A 76 -12.47 7.29 -12.38
N GLY A 77 -13.51 6.75 -11.71
CA GLY A 77 -14.84 6.62 -12.30
C GLY A 77 -14.92 5.57 -13.41
N ASN A 78 -13.96 4.64 -13.47
CA ASN A 78 -14.01 3.52 -14.40
C ASN A 78 -15.26 2.69 -14.14
N GLY A 79 -16.15 2.58 -15.14
CA GLY A 79 -17.41 1.86 -15.03
C GLY A 79 -17.25 0.37 -14.73
N GLN A 80 -16.12 -0.24 -15.10
CA GLN A 80 -15.81 -1.63 -14.74
C GLN A 80 -15.49 -1.79 -13.25
N LEU A 81 -15.13 -0.69 -12.59
CA LEU A 81 -14.84 -0.59 -11.16
C LEU A 81 -15.93 0.14 -10.37
N ALA A 82 -17.12 0.31 -10.94
CA ALA A 82 -18.19 1.07 -10.28
C ALA A 82 -18.56 0.52 -8.89
N ASN A 83 -18.28 -0.76 -8.63
CA ASN A 83 -18.53 -1.43 -7.34
C ASN A 83 -17.25 -1.66 -6.51
N SER A 84 -16.08 -1.25 -7.01
CA SER A 84 -14.81 -1.40 -6.30
C SER A 84 -14.53 -0.18 -5.41
N PRO A 85 -13.91 -0.38 -4.24
CA PRO A 85 -13.49 0.73 -3.40
C PRO A 85 -12.42 1.56 -4.13
N SER A 86 -12.48 2.87 -3.98
CA SER A 86 -11.50 3.81 -4.54
C SER A 86 -10.48 4.21 -3.47
N ALA A 87 -10.93 4.99 -2.48
CA ALA A 87 -10.21 5.27 -1.24
C ALA A 87 -11.25 5.29 -0.12
N GLN A 88 -11.59 4.09 0.32
CA GLN A 88 -12.70 3.86 1.23
C GLN A 88 -12.17 3.86 2.67
N TRP A 89 -12.80 4.66 3.51
CA TRP A 89 -12.52 4.69 4.94
C TRP A 89 -13.82 4.87 5.74
N PRO A 90 -14.07 4.05 6.78
CA PRO A 90 -13.40 2.77 7.08
C PRO A 90 -13.73 1.69 6.03
N PRO A 91 -13.08 0.51 6.07
CA PRO A 91 -13.40 -0.61 5.18
C PRO A 91 -14.87 -1.04 5.31
N GLY A 92 -15.56 -1.27 4.20
CA GLY A 92 -16.99 -1.59 4.15
C GLY A 92 -17.93 -0.38 4.26
N ALA A 93 -17.41 0.84 4.35
CA ALA A 93 -18.23 2.04 4.25
C ALA A 93 -18.83 2.21 2.85
N THR A 94 -19.87 3.03 2.73
CA THR A 94 -20.48 3.34 1.42
C THR A 94 -19.85 4.57 0.75
N GLN A 95 -18.82 5.17 1.36
CA GLN A 95 -18.24 6.43 0.94
C GLN A 95 -16.77 6.26 0.58
N ASP A 96 -16.42 6.74 -0.61
CA ASP A 96 -15.05 6.93 -1.06
C ASP A 96 -14.64 8.40 -0.95
N TYR A 97 -13.36 8.62 -0.63
CA TYR A 97 -12.77 9.94 -0.40
C TYR A 97 -11.77 10.37 -1.47
N LEU A 98 -11.45 9.48 -2.41
CA LEU A 98 -10.61 9.78 -3.57
C LEU A 98 -11.35 9.34 -4.83
N PHE A 99 -11.45 10.22 -5.82
CA PHE A 99 -11.93 9.84 -7.14
C PHE A 99 -10.79 9.23 -7.97
N ALA A 100 -9.69 9.97 -8.11
CA ALA A 100 -8.45 9.52 -8.73
C ALA A 100 -7.27 10.34 -8.17
N ALA A 101 -6.11 9.72 -8.13
CA ALA A 101 -4.81 10.40 -8.08
C ALA A 101 -3.84 9.66 -9.00
N GLY A 102 -2.72 10.30 -9.35
CA GLY A 102 -1.69 9.65 -10.14
C GLY A 102 -0.29 10.07 -9.72
N LEU A 103 0.70 9.28 -10.12
CA LEU A 103 2.11 9.56 -9.87
C LEU A 103 2.62 10.63 -10.83
N TRP A 104 3.21 11.69 -10.30
CA TRP A 104 3.92 12.72 -11.06
C TRP A 104 5.40 12.67 -10.73
N VAL A 105 6.24 12.64 -11.75
CA VAL A 105 7.70 12.70 -11.62
C VAL A 105 8.18 14.01 -12.20
N GLY A 106 8.83 14.82 -11.37
CA GLY A 106 9.42 16.09 -11.77
C GLY A 106 10.90 15.94 -12.12
N GLY A 107 11.35 16.68 -13.12
CA GLY A 107 12.75 16.71 -13.56
C GLY A 107 13.21 18.13 -13.89
N VAL A 108 14.52 18.33 -13.87
CA VAL A 108 15.17 19.56 -14.34
C VAL A 108 15.95 19.23 -15.61
N THR A 109 15.75 20.00 -16.67
CA THR A 109 16.44 19.80 -17.95
C THR A 109 17.85 20.42 -17.93
N ASP A 110 18.66 20.10 -18.93
CA ASP A 110 19.98 20.70 -19.12
C ASP A 110 19.92 22.23 -19.30
N ASP A 111 18.80 22.74 -19.83
CA ASP A 111 18.52 24.19 -19.98
C ASP A 111 17.99 24.83 -18.69
N ASN A 112 18.00 24.11 -17.56
CA ASN A 112 17.51 24.54 -16.25
C ASN A 112 15.99 24.85 -16.24
N ASP A 113 15.23 24.19 -17.11
CA ASP A 113 13.76 24.21 -17.08
C ASP A 113 13.23 23.12 -16.14
N THR A 114 12.05 23.34 -15.56
CA THR A 114 11.40 22.37 -14.66
C THR A 114 10.19 21.76 -15.36
N LEU A 115 10.24 20.46 -15.60
CA LEU A 115 9.17 19.70 -16.23
C LEU A 115 8.58 18.69 -15.25
N VAL A 116 7.34 18.29 -15.49
CA VAL A 116 6.64 17.29 -14.69
C VAL A 116 5.87 16.36 -15.61
N SER A 117 5.91 15.08 -15.30
CA SER A 117 5.16 14.08 -16.05
C SER A 117 3.66 14.26 -15.87
N ALA A 118 2.89 13.75 -16.83
CA ALA A 118 1.44 13.73 -16.73
C ALA A 118 0.88 12.37 -16.22
N ALA A 119 -0.29 12.40 -15.58
CA ALA A 119 -0.93 11.20 -14.99
C ALA A 119 -2.46 11.21 -15.09
N VAL A 120 -3.07 10.07 -14.78
CA VAL A 120 -4.52 9.79 -14.74
C VAL A 120 -5.23 9.94 -16.09
N TYR A 121 -5.32 11.16 -16.62
CA TYR A 121 -6.03 11.48 -17.86
C TYR A 121 -5.10 11.68 -19.05
N GLN A 122 -3.83 11.96 -18.77
CA GLN A 122 -2.75 12.12 -19.75
C GLN A 122 -1.56 11.28 -19.28
N SER A 123 -1.79 10.00 -18.95
CA SER A 123 -0.72 9.15 -18.45
C SER A 123 0.43 9.05 -19.45
N GLU A 124 1.62 9.37 -18.97
CA GLU A 124 2.88 9.36 -19.73
C GLU A 124 3.69 8.09 -19.46
N MET A 125 3.56 7.57 -18.24
CA MET A 125 4.24 6.36 -17.79
C MET A 125 3.30 5.15 -17.87
N TRP A 126 3.78 4.09 -18.51
CA TRP A 126 3.01 2.87 -18.74
C TRP A 126 3.85 1.62 -18.52
N PRO A 127 3.23 0.51 -18.07
CA PRO A 127 3.84 -0.80 -18.22
C PRO A 127 3.73 -1.24 -19.69
N ASP A 128 4.65 -2.08 -20.15
CA ASP A 128 4.49 -2.97 -21.29
C ASP A 128 3.36 -3.97 -21.00
N PHE A 129 2.24 -3.73 -21.65
CA PHE A 129 1.03 -4.55 -21.55
C PHE A 129 1.19 -5.98 -22.06
N PHE A 130 2.26 -6.28 -22.82
CA PHE A 130 2.53 -7.61 -23.33
C PHE A 130 3.52 -8.40 -22.47
N ASN A 131 4.18 -7.73 -21.52
CA ASN A 131 5.07 -8.37 -20.57
C ASN A 131 4.31 -8.71 -19.28
N PRO A 132 4.04 -10.00 -18.98
CA PRO A 132 3.31 -10.38 -17.78
C PRO A 132 4.07 -10.07 -16.47
N LEU A 133 5.39 -9.84 -16.55
CA LEU A 133 6.20 -9.44 -15.41
C LEU A 133 5.98 -7.97 -15.02
N GLU A 134 5.31 -7.18 -15.86
CA GLU A 134 5.04 -5.77 -15.58
C GLU A 134 3.71 -5.59 -14.85
N THR A 135 3.65 -6.25 -13.71
CA THR A 135 2.49 -6.31 -12.82
C THR A 135 2.77 -5.61 -11.50
N MET A 136 1.76 -5.59 -10.63
CA MET A 136 1.90 -5.17 -9.24
C MET A 136 2.45 -6.32 -8.41
N TYR A 137 3.70 -6.19 -7.95
CA TYR A 137 4.28 -7.07 -6.94
C TYR A 137 3.93 -6.54 -5.55
N ASN A 138 3.53 -7.43 -4.66
CA ASN A 138 3.20 -7.11 -3.26
C ASN A 138 4.19 -7.78 -2.32
N THR A 139 4.67 -7.04 -1.34
CA THR A 139 5.58 -7.53 -0.29
C THR A 139 5.33 -6.80 1.03
N TRP A 140 5.96 -7.26 2.11
CA TRP A 140 5.76 -6.71 3.45
C TRP A 140 6.97 -6.94 4.34
N GLU A 141 7.10 -6.11 5.37
CA GLU A 141 8.13 -6.22 6.40
C GLU A 141 8.13 -7.60 7.05
N GLY A 142 9.29 -8.27 7.05
CA GLY A 142 9.46 -9.58 7.67
C GLY A 142 8.90 -10.75 6.84
N ARG A 143 8.63 -10.56 5.55
CA ARG A 143 8.42 -11.65 4.61
C ARG A 143 9.63 -12.60 4.66
N PRO A 144 9.45 -13.93 4.84
CA PRO A 144 10.54 -14.90 4.65
C PRO A 144 11.01 -14.88 3.20
N GLY A 145 12.33 -14.87 2.92
CA GLY A 145 12.78 -14.55 1.57
C GLY A 145 12.54 -13.06 1.31
N GLY A 146 12.99 -12.19 2.20
CA GLY A 146 12.70 -10.76 2.12
C GLY A 146 13.78 -9.83 2.66
N LEU A 147 14.79 -10.35 3.35
CA LEU A 147 15.80 -9.56 4.05
C LEU A 147 16.99 -9.23 3.16
N ARG A 148 17.28 -7.93 3.03
CA ARG A 148 18.45 -7.48 2.28
C ARG A 148 19.79 -7.98 2.85
N ASN A 149 20.66 -8.47 1.99
CA ASN A 149 22.02 -8.96 2.20
C ASN A 149 22.15 -10.07 3.27
N THR A 150 21.16 -10.96 3.39
CA THR A 150 21.09 -12.10 4.31
C THR A 150 20.51 -13.33 3.62
N ASP A 151 21.18 -14.48 3.73
CA ASP A 151 20.63 -15.81 3.40
C ASP A 151 19.47 -16.17 4.34
N ASP A 152 18.25 -15.74 4.00
CA ASP A 152 17.05 -15.90 4.85
C ASP A 152 16.07 -16.98 4.33
N ASP A 153 16.34 -17.56 3.16
CA ASP A 153 15.64 -18.72 2.60
C ASP A 153 16.39 -20.05 2.83
N GLY A 154 17.66 -19.98 3.28
CA GLY A 154 18.43 -21.08 3.83
C GLY A 154 19.13 -21.94 2.78
N ASP A 155 19.45 -21.36 1.64
CA ASP A 155 20.07 -22.08 0.53
C ASP A 155 21.61 -21.98 0.47
N GLY A 156 22.18 -21.14 1.35
CA GLY A 156 23.61 -20.96 1.50
C GLY A 156 24.20 -19.80 0.68
N GLN A 157 23.37 -19.01 0.00
CA GLN A 157 23.79 -17.90 -0.84
C GLN A 157 23.19 -16.56 -0.37
N ILE A 158 23.82 -15.48 -0.82
CA ILE A 158 23.34 -14.11 -0.65
C ILE A 158 23.27 -13.56 -2.08
N ASP A 159 22.24 -13.96 -2.79
CA ASP A 159 22.02 -13.84 -4.23
C ASP A 159 20.71 -13.11 -4.56
N GLU A 160 20.38 -12.15 -3.72
CA GLU A 160 19.12 -11.44 -3.71
C GLU A 160 18.89 -10.49 -4.89
N ASP A 161 17.71 -10.55 -5.49
CA ASP A 161 17.28 -9.71 -6.62
C ASP A 161 16.12 -8.73 -6.31
N GLU A 162 15.86 -7.83 -7.26
CA GLU A 162 14.72 -6.92 -7.16
C GLU A 162 13.40 -7.67 -7.36
N ILE A 163 12.36 -7.34 -6.58
CA ILE A 163 11.03 -7.98 -6.68
C ILE A 163 10.32 -7.70 -8.03
N ASP A 164 10.66 -8.47 -9.05
CA ASP A 164 10.33 -8.27 -10.46
C ASP A 164 10.01 -9.56 -11.25
N GLY A 165 10.03 -10.70 -10.58
CA GLY A 165 9.71 -12.03 -11.10
C GLY A 165 10.81 -12.65 -11.97
N VAL A 166 12.01 -12.09 -12.00
CA VAL A 166 13.14 -12.54 -12.81
C VAL A 166 14.27 -12.98 -11.90
N ASN A 167 14.79 -14.21 -12.08
CA ASN A 167 16.12 -14.57 -11.59
C ASN A 167 17.13 -13.67 -12.30
N ASN A 168 17.52 -12.58 -11.66
CA ASN A 168 18.46 -11.62 -12.22
C ASN A 168 19.62 -11.34 -11.27
N ASP A 169 19.82 -12.26 -10.34
CA ASP A 169 20.92 -12.26 -9.42
C ASP A 169 22.28 -12.50 -10.10
N PRO A 170 23.39 -12.09 -9.46
CA PRO A 170 24.72 -12.26 -10.02
C PRO A 170 25.16 -13.72 -10.18
N TRP A 171 24.53 -14.66 -9.47
CA TRP A 171 24.92 -16.06 -9.38
C TRP A 171 24.09 -16.95 -10.31
N ASN A 172 22.92 -16.49 -10.75
CA ASN A 172 21.99 -17.20 -11.62
C ASN A 172 21.77 -18.63 -11.11
N ASP A 173 21.40 -18.69 -9.83
CA ASP A 173 21.22 -19.91 -9.08
C ASP A 173 19.94 -20.69 -9.49
N THR A 174 19.20 -20.15 -10.45
CA THR A 174 17.94 -20.62 -11.01
C THR A 174 16.71 -20.44 -10.12
N ARG A 175 16.82 -19.63 -9.07
CA ARG A 175 15.72 -19.27 -8.16
C ARG A 175 15.27 -17.84 -8.32
N ILE A 176 14.09 -17.55 -7.81
CA ILE A 176 13.52 -16.21 -7.75
C ILE A 176 13.29 -15.97 -6.25
N ASP A 177 14.23 -15.31 -5.59
CA ASP A 177 14.41 -15.18 -4.14
C ASP A 177 14.43 -13.70 -3.72
N GLU A 178 13.44 -12.97 -4.23
CA GLU A 178 13.31 -11.51 -4.24
C GLU A 178 13.31 -10.82 -2.84
N ASP A 179 14.50 -10.54 -2.31
CA ASP A 179 14.72 -9.92 -1.00
C ASP A 179 14.65 -8.38 -1.02
N HIS A 180 13.44 -7.89 -1.29
CA HIS A 180 13.18 -6.46 -1.45
C HIS A 180 13.48 -5.59 -0.21
N GLY A 181 13.61 -6.17 0.99
CA GLY A 181 13.81 -5.43 2.23
C GLY A 181 12.64 -4.50 2.54
N ALA A 182 11.42 -5.02 2.43
CA ALA A 182 10.22 -4.23 2.66
C ALA A 182 10.18 -3.65 4.08
N ILE A 183 9.84 -2.36 4.20
CA ILE A 183 9.81 -1.63 5.47
C ILE A 183 8.40 -1.29 5.95
N SER A 184 7.39 -1.65 5.16
CA SER A 184 5.98 -1.41 5.45
C SER A 184 5.23 -2.73 5.47
N GLN A 185 4.11 -2.75 6.16
CA GLN A 185 3.23 -3.92 6.26
C GLN A 185 2.56 -4.30 4.95
N GLN A 186 2.63 -3.39 3.97
CA GLN A 186 2.32 -3.65 2.59
C GLN A 186 3.10 -2.66 1.74
N MET A 187 3.81 -3.17 0.75
CA MET A 187 4.54 -2.40 -0.25
C MET A 187 4.22 -2.97 -1.62
N PHE A 188 4.07 -2.07 -2.56
CA PHE A 188 3.93 -2.44 -3.95
C PHE A 188 5.17 -2.02 -4.73
N ARG A 189 5.64 -2.91 -5.62
CA ARG A 189 6.61 -2.58 -6.66
C ARG A 189 5.99 -2.89 -8.02
N CYS A 190 6.29 -2.06 -8.99
CA CYS A 190 6.03 -2.29 -10.40
C CYS A 190 6.98 -1.42 -11.22
N THR A 191 7.11 -1.74 -12.49
CA THR A 191 7.95 -1.00 -13.42
C THR A 191 7.07 -0.20 -14.36
N TYR A 192 7.50 1.03 -14.65
CA TYR A 192 6.89 1.90 -15.64
C TYR A 192 7.95 2.40 -16.60
N TYR A 193 7.56 2.60 -17.85
CA TYR A 193 8.38 3.23 -18.87
C TYR A 193 7.76 4.53 -19.30
N ASP A 194 8.61 5.51 -19.51
CA ASP A 194 8.22 6.68 -20.30
C ASP A 194 8.14 6.25 -21.77
N THR A 195 6.93 6.33 -22.31
CA THR A 195 6.63 5.92 -23.69
C THR A 195 6.40 7.12 -24.60
N THR A 196 6.71 8.35 -24.17
CA THR A 196 6.56 9.52 -25.02
C THR A 196 7.43 9.43 -26.27
N ASN A 197 6.80 9.09 -27.38
CA ASN A 197 7.26 9.47 -28.72
C ASN A 197 6.71 10.88 -28.98
N PHE A 198 7.55 11.91 -28.83
CA PHE A 198 7.23 13.29 -29.23
C PHE A 198 7.21 13.45 -30.76
#